data_AF-A0A482W9B1-F1
#
_entry.id   AF-A0A482W9B1-F1
#
_cell.length_a   1.000
_cell.length_b   1.000
_cell.length_c   1.000
_cell.angle_alpha   90.00
_cell.angle_beta   90.00
_cell.angle_gamma   90.00
#
_symmetry.space_group_name_H-M   'P 1'
#
loop_
_entity.id
_entity.type
_entity.pdbx_description
1 polymer ?
#
loop_
_entity_poly.entity_id
_entity_poly.type
_entity_poly.pdbx_seq_one_letter_code
_entity_poly.pdbx_strand_id
1 'polypeptide(L)'
;KTNLFKNLKIQTEENIFFERHCRTHPVLHLDFGSVRGGCFAGVKKHLAVILAVNGAFVEHKYVVKKTDNGTLVWASEKLKNVDINVKTFGKYIDREECTMSDEVDLKYSLKFLSEVLHAYYEEKVFILIDEYDALTMNMVFGKCSNKDDIDLMVEFLKCFMANTLKFNNFVKRSLIFACDRLSGAFSGDSTR
;
A
#
# COMPACT_ATOMS: atom_id res chain seq x y z
N LYS A 1 -0.89 12.50 17.48
CA LYS A 1 -1.73 11.26 17.44
C LYS A 1 -1.74 10.46 18.76
N THR A 2 -0.87 10.68 19.75
CA THR A 2 -1.01 10.09 21.12
C THR A 2 -2.23 10.60 21.89
N ASN A 3 -2.78 11.76 21.49
CA ASN A 3 -4.01 12.31 22.07
C ASN A 3 -5.24 11.38 21.96
N LEU A 4 -5.24 10.38 21.06
CA LEU A 4 -6.38 9.47 20.91
C LEU A 4 -6.64 8.66 22.19
N PHE A 5 -5.57 8.31 22.92
CA PHE A 5 -5.67 7.55 24.17
C PHE A 5 -5.55 8.45 25.41
N LYS A 6 -5.64 9.77 25.23
CA LYS A 6 -5.46 10.72 26.31
C LYS A 6 -6.48 10.46 27.42
N ASN A 7 -5.99 10.28 28.65
CA ASN A 7 -6.82 10.04 29.84
C ASN A 7 -7.59 8.71 29.83
N LEU A 8 -7.28 7.78 28.93
CA LEU A 8 -7.83 6.42 28.97
C LEU A 8 -6.99 5.55 29.90
N LYS A 9 -7.63 4.56 30.54
CA LYS A 9 -6.97 3.61 31.45
C LYS A 9 -5.74 2.93 30.86
N ILE A 10 -5.78 2.63 29.56
CA ILE A 10 -4.63 2.04 28.86
C ILE A 10 -3.40 2.96 28.88
N GLN A 11 -3.59 4.28 28.87
CA GLN A 11 -2.49 5.24 28.98
C GLN A 11 -2.15 5.56 30.44
N THR A 12 -3.13 5.64 31.33
CA THR A 12 -2.93 6.14 32.71
C THR A 12 -2.58 5.05 33.71
N GLU A 13 -3.19 3.87 33.60
CA GLU A 13 -3.02 2.74 34.53
C GLU A 13 -2.03 1.71 33.96
N GLU A 14 -2.08 1.44 32.65
CA GLU A 14 -1.21 0.47 31.95
C GLU A 14 -0.05 1.15 31.18
N ASN A 15 0.49 2.25 31.73
CA ASN A 15 1.41 3.12 30.98
C ASN A 15 2.67 2.38 30.45
N ILE A 16 3.23 1.45 31.25
CA ILE A 16 4.41 0.67 30.83
C ILE A 16 4.10 -0.17 29.59
N PHE A 17 2.94 -0.83 29.56
CA PHE A 17 2.51 -1.61 28.39
C PHE A 17 2.25 -0.68 27.19
N PHE A 18 1.58 0.45 27.42
CA PHE A 18 1.24 1.40 26.39
C PHE A 18 2.48 2.04 25.74
N GLU A 19 3.45 2.52 26.52
CA GLU A 19 4.70 3.08 26.00
C GLU A 19 5.53 2.02 25.25
N ARG A 20 5.51 0.77 25.71
CA ARG A 20 6.24 -0.33 25.06
C ARG A 20 5.63 -0.80 23.75
N HIS A 21 4.32 -0.71 23.56
CA HIS A 21 3.65 -1.33 22.41
C HIS A 21 2.93 -0.34 21.49
N CYS A 22 2.51 0.82 22.00
CA CYS A 22 1.74 1.78 21.21
C CYS A 22 2.66 2.47 20.19
N ARG A 23 2.28 2.36 18.90
CA ARG A 23 2.97 3.01 17.77
C ARG A 23 4.44 2.59 17.56
N THR A 24 4.80 1.39 17.98
CA THR A 24 6.14 0.84 17.74
C THR A 24 6.36 0.48 16.29
N HIS A 25 5.37 -0.13 15.64
CA HIS A 25 5.51 -0.58 14.26
C HIS A 25 4.79 0.34 13.27
N PRO A 26 5.41 0.67 12.13
CA PRO A 26 4.69 1.27 11.01
C PRO A 26 3.66 0.30 10.44
N VAL A 27 2.51 0.85 10.04
CA VAL A 27 1.42 0.10 9.41
C VAL A 27 1.15 0.72 8.05
N LEU A 28 1.16 -0.12 7.02
CA LEU A 28 0.67 0.20 5.67
C LEU A 28 -0.72 -0.40 5.52
N HIS A 29 -1.72 0.45 5.35
CA HIS A 29 -3.09 0.02 5.03
C HIS A 29 -3.38 0.29 3.56
N LEU A 30 -3.90 -0.73 2.87
CA LEU A 30 -4.23 -0.70 1.46
C LEU A 30 -5.68 -1.15 1.30
N ASP A 31 -6.50 -0.30 0.71
CA ASP A 31 -7.89 -0.60 0.40
C ASP A 31 -8.09 -0.56 -1.12
N PHE A 32 -8.34 -1.73 -1.71
CA PHE A 32 -8.58 -1.87 -3.14
C PHE A 32 -10.06 -1.81 -3.52
N GLY A 33 -10.96 -1.54 -2.58
CA GLY A 33 -12.40 -1.47 -2.76
C GLY A 33 -12.89 -0.46 -3.78
N SER A 34 -12.06 0.54 -4.10
CA SER A 34 -12.33 1.54 -5.15
C SER A 34 -11.76 1.19 -6.52
N VAL A 35 -10.95 0.13 -6.66
CA VAL A 35 -10.39 -0.28 -7.95
C VAL A 35 -11.50 -0.79 -8.86
N ARG A 36 -11.58 -0.20 -10.06
CA ARG A 36 -12.48 -0.63 -11.13
C ARG A 36 -11.71 -0.74 -12.44
N GLY A 37 -12.06 -1.67 -13.32
CA GLY A 37 -11.50 -1.69 -14.68
C GLY A 37 -11.82 -2.98 -15.40
N GLY A 38 -12.12 -2.89 -16.70
CA GLY A 38 -12.38 -4.05 -17.56
C GLY A 38 -11.16 -4.52 -18.36
N CYS A 39 -10.02 -3.84 -18.23
CA CYS A 39 -8.77 -4.11 -18.95
C CYS A 39 -7.57 -3.78 -18.07
N PHE A 40 -6.40 -4.36 -18.40
CA PHE A 40 -5.20 -4.27 -17.56
C PHE A 40 -4.73 -2.83 -17.34
N ALA A 41 -4.74 -2.03 -18.40
CA ALA A 41 -4.38 -0.61 -18.33
C ALA A 41 -5.27 0.20 -17.36
N GLY A 42 -6.57 -0.10 -17.31
CA GLY A 42 -7.51 0.57 -16.42
C GLY A 42 -7.25 0.26 -14.95
N VAL A 43 -7.06 -1.02 -14.62
CA VAL A 43 -6.73 -1.44 -13.24
C VAL A 43 -5.38 -0.88 -12.81
N LYS A 44 -4.37 -0.92 -13.69
CA LYS A 44 -3.04 -0.34 -13.42
C LYS A 44 -3.12 1.14 -13.04
N LYS A 45 -3.90 1.92 -13.79
CA LYS A 45 -4.08 3.36 -13.51
C LYS A 45 -4.76 3.59 -12.16
N HIS A 46 -5.78 2.82 -11.82
CA HIS A 46 -6.44 2.94 -10.51
C HIS A 46 -5.55 2.49 -9.36
N LEU A 47 -4.77 1.42 -9.53
CA LEU A 47 -3.79 0.99 -8.56
C LEU A 47 -2.76 2.09 -8.29
N ALA A 48 -2.22 2.73 -9.33
CA ALA A 48 -1.31 3.86 -9.17
C ALA A 48 -1.94 5.00 -8.34
N VAL A 49 -3.21 5.33 -8.60
CA VAL A 49 -3.94 6.36 -7.83
C VAL A 49 -4.13 5.97 -6.36
N ILE A 50 -4.44 4.70 -6.07
CA ILE A 50 -4.62 4.18 -4.70
C ILE A 50 -3.29 4.09 -3.95
N LEU A 51 -2.17 3.87 -4.62
CA LEU A 51 -0.87 3.91 -3.97
C LEU A 51 -0.46 5.36 -3.66
N ALA A 52 -0.69 6.26 -4.61
CA ALA A 52 -0.26 7.65 -4.53
C ALA A 52 -1.22 8.58 -3.79
N VAL A 53 -2.34 8.93 -4.43
CA VAL A 53 -3.12 10.16 -4.17
C VAL A 53 -4.09 10.01 -3.00
N ASN A 54 -4.72 8.84 -2.90
CA ASN A 54 -5.69 8.52 -1.85
C ASN A 54 -5.16 7.45 -0.91
N GLY A 55 -3.83 7.37 -0.81
CA GLY A 55 -3.14 6.12 -0.58
C GLY A 55 -2.05 6.11 0.45
N ALA A 56 -1.38 4.96 0.51
CA ALA A 56 -0.28 4.69 1.41
C ALA A 56 0.83 5.77 1.38
N PHE A 57 1.24 6.25 0.20
CA PHE A 57 2.32 7.25 0.13
C PHE A 57 1.90 8.62 0.70
N VAL A 58 0.66 9.04 0.42
CA VAL A 58 0.12 10.30 0.97
C VAL A 58 -0.02 10.25 2.48
N GLU A 59 -0.49 9.14 3.04
CA GLU A 59 -0.61 8.96 4.49
C GLU A 59 0.74 9.08 5.21
N HIS A 60 1.83 8.74 4.51
CA HIS A 60 3.19 8.81 5.02
C HIS A 60 3.97 10.05 4.56
N LYS A 61 3.31 11.09 4.03
CA LYS A 61 3.97 12.37 3.63
C LYS A 61 4.78 13.04 4.73
N TYR A 62 4.52 12.75 6.01
CA TYR A 62 5.29 13.29 7.13
C TYR A 62 6.77 12.88 7.14
N VAL A 63 7.17 11.86 6.36
CA VAL A 63 8.58 11.45 6.24
C VAL A 63 9.39 12.36 5.30
N VAL A 64 8.72 13.24 4.55
CA VAL A 64 9.33 14.22 3.64
C VAL A 64 8.93 15.65 4.01
N LYS A 65 9.73 16.62 3.58
CA LYS A 65 9.41 18.05 3.63
C LYS A 65 9.96 18.76 2.40
N LYS A 66 9.40 19.93 2.09
CA LYS A 66 9.95 20.81 1.04
C LYS A 66 10.86 21.86 1.69
N THR A 67 12.00 22.13 1.07
CA THR A 67 12.85 23.29 1.41
C THR A 67 12.25 24.57 0.85
N ASP A 68 12.79 25.73 1.23
CA ASP A 68 12.35 27.04 0.75
C ASP A 68 12.43 27.16 -0.79
N ASN A 69 13.38 26.44 -1.40
CA ASN A 69 13.56 26.36 -2.86
C ASN A 69 12.64 25.31 -3.52
N GLY A 70 11.67 24.76 -2.79
CA GLY A 70 10.70 23.77 -3.29
C GLY A 70 11.24 22.34 -3.46
N THR A 71 12.49 22.08 -3.08
CA THR A 71 13.11 20.74 -3.23
C THR A 71 12.60 19.78 -2.16
N LEU A 72 12.21 18.59 -2.55
CA LEU A 72 11.78 17.54 -1.62
C LEU A 72 12.99 16.90 -0.94
N VAL A 73 12.96 16.84 0.40
CA VAL A 73 14.01 16.23 1.22
C VAL A 73 13.40 15.37 2.32
N TRP A 74 14.18 14.43 2.85
CA TRP A 74 13.75 13.66 4.02
C TRP A 74 13.57 14.55 5.25
N ALA A 75 12.47 14.35 5.97
CA ALA A 75 12.16 15.09 7.18
C ALA A 75 12.98 14.62 8.39
N SER A 76 13.43 13.35 8.40
CA SER A 76 14.21 12.72 9.47
C SER A 76 15.65 12.52 9.07
N GLU A 77 16.60 12.76 9.99
CA GLU A 77 18.02 12.44 9.82
C GLU A 77 18.25 10.94 9.59
N LYS A 78 17.41 10.08 10.19
CA LYS A 78 17.51 8.62 10.01
C LYS A 78 17.45 8.22 8.53
N LEU A 79 16.59 8.89 7.76
CA LEU A 79 16.43 8.65 6.33
C LEU A 79 17.56 9.26 5.47
N LYS A 80 18.25 10.29 5.97
CA LYS A 80 19.39 10.89 5.25
C LYS A 80 20.63 10.01 5.28
N ASN A 81 20.73 9.12 6.27
CA ASN A 81 21.86 8.20 6.42
C ASN A 81 21.71 6.90 5.62
N VAL A 82 20.58 6.73 4.92
CA VAL A 82 20.32 5.55 4.09
C VAL A 82 20.33 5.96 2.62
N ASP A 83 20.81 5.07 1.75
CA ASP A 83 20.82 5.25 0.31
C ASP A 83 19.42 5.06 -0.31
N ILE A 84 18.47 5.89 0.10
CA ILE A 84 17.09 5.90 -0.42
C ILE A 84 16.83 7.24 -1.09
N ASN A 85 16.53 7.19 -2.39
CA ASN A 85 16.27 8.38 -3.18
C ASN A 85 14.90 9.00 -2.87
N VAL A 86 14.92 10.19 -2.24
CA VAL A 86 13.71 10.96 -1.92
C VAL A 86 12.89 11.34 -3.16
N LYS A 87 13.52 11.48 -4.33
CA LYS A 87 12.80 11.79 -5.58
C LYS A 87 11.85 10.65 -5.98
N THR A 88 12.21 9.40 -5.69
CA THR A 88 11.34 8.25 -5.91
C THR A 88 10.07 8.37 -5.07
N PHE A 89 10.18 8.83 -3.82
CA PHE A 89 9.00 9.13 -3.01
C PHE A 89 8.17 10.29 -3.61
N GLY A 90 8.85 11.31 -4.14
CA GLY A 90 8.26 12.41 -4.90
C GLY A 90 7.33 11.96 -6.03
N LYS A 91 7.81 11.02 -6.86
CA LYS A 91 7.04 10.42 -7.96
C LYS A 91 5.72 9.81 -7.51
N TYR A 92 5.69 9.17 -6.34
CA TYR A 92 4.47 8.55 -5.80
C TYR A 92 3.56 9.50 -5.04
N ILE A 93 4.02 10.69 -4.63
CA ILE A 93 3.11 11.69 -4.03
C ILE A 93 2.56 12.68 -5.06
N ASP A 94 3.17 12.74 -6.23
CA ASP A 94 2.66 13.47 -7.39
C ASP A 94 1.69 12.60 -8.18
N ARG A 95 0.49 13.12 -8.44
CA ARG A 95 -0.57 12.37 -9.12
C ARG A 95 -0.23 12.08 -10.57
N GLU A 96 0.30 13.08 -11.27
CA GLU A 96 0.54 12.98 -12.70
C GLU A 96 1.69 12.01 -12.95
N GLU A 97 2.82 12.21 -12.26
CA GLU A 97 3.97 11.31 -12.36
C GLU A 97 3.62 9.88 -11.95
N CYS A 98 2.86 9.70 -10.86
CA CYS A 98 2.51 8.35 -10.43
C CYS A 98 1.63 7.62 -11.45
N THR A 99 0.67 8.30 -12.08
CA THR A 99 -0.19 7.65 -13.10
C THR A 99 0.56 7.26 -14.37
N MET A 100 1.73 7.87 -14.59
CA MET A 100 2.65 7.54 -15.69
C MET A 100 3.68 6.48 -15.30
N SER A 101 3.66 6.00 -14.04
CA SER A 101 4.52 4.90 -13.59
C SER A 101 4.30 3.66 -14.42
N ASP A 102 5.41 3.01 -14.79
CA ASP A 102 5.34 1.74 -15.49
C ASP A 102 5.00 0.59 -14.52
N GLU A 103 4.91 -0.61 -15.06
CA GLU A 103 4.61 -1.79 -14.25
C GLU A 103 5.74 -2.16 -13.30
N VAL A 104 6.99 -1.87 -13.65
CA VAL A 104 8.16 -2.18 -12.83
C VAL A 104 8.13 -1.28 -11.59
N ASP A 105 7.92 0.02 -11.78
CA ASP A 105 7.74 0.99 -10.70
C ASP A 105 6.65 0.51 -9.73
N LEU A 106 5.46 0.21 -10.24
CA LEU A 106 4.33 -0.21 -9.42
C LEU A 106 4.62 -1.53 -8.69
N LYS A 107 5.27 -2.51 -9.35
CA LYS A 107 5.69 -3.80 -8.75
C LYS A 107 6.63 -3.62 -7.56
N TYR A 108 7.41 -2.55 -7.49
CA TYR A 108 8.36 -2.29 -6.41
C TYR A 108 7.95 -1.18 -5.45
N SER A 109 6.88 -0.44 -5.76
CA SER A 109 6.39 0.71 -4.99
C SER A 109 6.20 0.44 -3.50
N LEU A 110 5.50 -0.63 -3.11
CA LEU A 110 5.26 -0.96 -1.70
C LEU A 110 6.49 -1.48 -0.98
N LYS A 111 7.41 -2.14 -1.70
CA LYS A 111 8.71 -2.53 -1.14
C LYS A 111 9.53 -1.30 -0.81
N PHE A 112 9.60 -0.34 -1.73
CA PHE A 112 10.24 0.95 -1.51
C PHE A 112 9.62 1.71 -0.33
N LEU A 113 8.28 1.77 -0.26
CA LEU A 113 7.62 2.43 0.87
C LEU A 113 7.89 1.71 2.19
N SER A 114 7.93 0.38 2.18
CA SER A 114 8.28 -0.41 3.36
C SER A 114 9.71 -0.13 3.84
N GLU A 115 10.65 0.04 2.91
CA GLU A 115 12.04 0.40 3.19
C GLU A 115 12.14 1.80 3.82
N VAL A 116 11.44 2.79 3.25
CA VAL A 116 11.37 4.15 3.80
C VAL A 116 10.82 4.12 5.23
N LEU A 117 9.71 3.42 5.45
CA LEU A 117 9.11 3.33 6.78
C LEU A 117 10.00 2.57 7.76
N HIS A 118 10.66 1.49 7.31
CA HIS A 118 11.61 0.77 8.13
C HIS A 118 12.78 1.66 8.55
N ALA A 119 13.37 2.42 7.63
CA ALA A 119 14.45 3.35 7.95
C ALA A 119 13.99 4.49 8.87
N TYR A 120 12.75 4.96 8.75
CA TYR A 120 12.21 6.01 9.61
C TYR A 120 11.90 5.53 11.04
N TYR A 121 11.28 4.36 11.17
CA TYR A 121 10.83 3.80 12.46
C TYR A 121 11.87 2.89 13.12
N GLU A 122 12.87 2.42 12.36
CA GLU A 122 13.82 1.37 12.75
C GLU A 122 13.13 0.06 13.16
N GLU A 123 11.92 -0.15 12.64
CA GLU A 123 11.05 -1.29 12.94
C GLU A 123 10.46 -1.88 11.67
N LYS A 124 10.07 -3.15 11.72
CA LYS A 124 9.47 -3.82 10.55
C LYS A 124 8.00 -3.41 10.37
N VAL A 125 7.57 -3.32 9.11
CA VAL A 125 6.26 -2.83 8.70
C VAL A 125 5.21 -3.94 8.77
N PHE A 126 4.01 -3.62 9.27
CA PHE A 126 2.82 -4.46 9.07
C PHE A 126 2.05 -3.98 7.84
N ILE A 127 1.61 -4.90 6.99
CA ILE A 127 0.80 -4.58 5.82
C ILE A 127 -0.62 -5.14 6.01
N LEU A 128 -1.63 -4.28 5.94
CA LEU A 128 -3.04 -4.63 5.98
C LEU A 128 -3.63 -4.35 4.61
N ILE A 129 -4.21 -5.36 3.97
CA ILE A 129 -4.79 -5.26 2.63
C ILE A 129 -6.26 -5.63 2.70
N ASP A 130 -7.13 -4.70 2.32
CA ASP A 130 -8.56 -4.89 2.22
C ASP A 130 -9.01 -4.98 0.76
N GLU A 131 -10.08 -5.77 0.53
CA GLU A 131 -10.70 -5.99 -0.77
C GLU A 131 -9.71 -6.41 -1.88
N TYR A 132 -8.76 -7.28 -1.55
CA TYR A 132 -7.71 -7.74 -2.48
C TYR A 132 -8.24 -8.26 -3.83
N ASP A 133 -9.37 -8.95 -3.80
CA ASP A 133 -10.06 -9.49 -4.96
C ASP A 133 -10.54 -8.41 -5.93
N ALA A 134 -10.86 -7.19 -5.46
CA ALA A 134 -11.36 -6.08 -6.28
C ALA A 134 -10.43 -5.71 -7.46
N LEU A 135 -9.13 -5.99 -7.35
CA LEU A 135 -8.15 -5.82 -8.43
C LEU A 135 -8.47 -6.67 -9.67
N THR A 136 -9.14 -7.81 -9.49
CA THR A 136 -9.42 -8.79 -10.57
C THR A 136 -10.90 -9.00 -10.84
N MET A 137 -11.78 -8.72 -9.87
CA MET A 137 -13.21 -9.03 -9.96
C MET A 137 -13.87 -8.52 -11.25
N ASN A 138 -13.63 -7.26 -11.63
CA ASN A 138 -14.24 -6.68 -12.83
C ASN A 138 -13.70 -7.27 -14.14
N MET A 139 -12.50 -7.83 -14.13
CA MET A 139 -11.94 -8.52 -15.31
C MET A 139 -12.45 -9.95 -15.40
N VAL A 140 -12.55 -10.65 -14.26
CA VAL A 140 -12.95 -12.06 -14.22
C VAL A 140 -14.47 -12.22 -14.40
N PHE A 141 -15.25 -11.40 -13.69
CA PHE A 141 -16.72 -11.51 -13.68
C PHE A 141 -17.43 -10.41 -14.49
N GLY A 142 -16.70 -9.39 -14.94
CA GLY A 142 -17.23 -8.36 -15.84
C GLY A 142 -17.03 -8.70 -17.31
N LYS A 143 -17.32 -7.74 -18.18
CA LYS A 143 -17.07 -7.85 -19.64
C LYS A 143 -15.62 -7.51 -19.96
N CYS A 144 -14.66 -8.33 -19.50
CA CYS A 144 -13.31 -8.21 -20.03
C CYS A 144 -13.33 -8.67 -21.49
N SER A 145 -13.04 -7.75 -22.40
CA SER A 145 -13.11 -8.01 -23.84
C SER A 145 -11.93 -8.85 -24.34
N ASN A 146 -10.84 -8.96 -23.56
CA ASN A 146 -9.60 -9.60 -23.96
C ASN A 146 -9.09 -10.56 -22.88
N LYS A 147 -8.95 -11.84 -23.21
CA LYS A 147 -8.42 -12.85 -22.29
C LYS A 147 -6.95 -12.59 -21.94
N ASP A 148 -6.17 -11.99 -22.85
CA ASP A 148 -4.76 -11.68 -22.62
C ASP A 148 -4.58 -10.65 -21.49
N ASP A 149 -5.56 -9.75 -21.29
CA ASP A 149 -5.51 -8.78 -20.18
C ASP A 149 -5.62 -9.47 -18.81
N ILE A 150 -6.32 -10.60 -18.73
CA ILE A 150 -6.44 -11.39 -17.49
C ILE A 150 -5.09 -12.02 -17.17
N ASP A 151 -4.41 -12.60 -18.17
CA ASP A 151 -3.09 -13.22 -17.98
C ASP A 151 -2.04 -12.17 -17.58
N LEU A 152 -2.05 -11.00 -18.22
CA LEU A 152 -1.22 -9.86 -17.83
C LEU A 152 -1.49 -9.41 -16.39
N MET A 153 -2.75 -9.33 -15.98
CA MET A 153 -3.13 -8.94 -14.62
C MET A 153 -2.66 -9.96 -13.58
N VAL A 154 -2.84 -11.26 -13.86
CA VAL A 154 -2.39 -12.33 -12.98
C VAL A 154 -0.87 -12.30 -12.80
N GLU A 155 -0.12 -12.12 -13.90
CA GLU A 155 1.34 -12.02 -13.83
C GLU A 155 1.81 -10.77 -13.09
N PHE A 156 1.14 -9.63 -13.32
CA PHE A 156 1.39 -8.42 -12.56
C PHE A 156 1.15 -8.63 -11.06
N LEU A 157 0.01 -9.21 -10.64
CA LEU A 157 -0.31 -9.42 -9.23
C LEU A 157 0.65 -10.37 -8.55
N LYS A 158 1.05 -11.46 -9.22
CA LYS A 158 2.07 -12.37 -8.73
C LYS A 158 3.36 -11.60 -8.41
N CYS A 159 3.85 -10.81 -9.37
CA CYS A 159 5.06 -10.02 -9.19
C CYS A 159 4.90 -8.97 -8.08
N PHE A 160 3.81 -8.21 -8.11
CA PHE A 160 3.51 -7.15 -7.15
C PHE A 160 3.44 -7.69 -5.72
N MET A 161 2.70 -8.78 -5.50
CA MET A 161 2.56 -9.41 -4.19
C MET A 161 3.83 -10.11 -3.74
N ALA A 162 4.56 -10.76 -4.66
CA ALA A 162 5.86 -11.36 -4.32
C ALA A 162 6.86 -10.30 -3.86
N ASN A 163 6.95 -9.16 -4.57
CA ASN A 163 7.81 -8.05 -4.17
C ASN A 163 7.35 -7.37 -2.88
N THR A 164 6.04 -7.28 -2.64
CA THR A 164 5.47 -6.64 -1.46
C THR A 164 5.62 -7.48 -0.20
N LEU A 165 5.45 -8.80 -0.31
CA LEU A 165 5.34 -9.70 0.85
C LEU A 165 6.50 -10.70 0.95
N LYS A 166 6.83 -11.41 -0.13
CA LYS A 166 7.79 -12.52 -0.11
C LYS A 166 9.24 -12.04 -0.13
N PHE A 167 9.56 -11.07 -0.99
CA PHE A 167 10.92 -10.55 -1.20
C PHE A 167 11.14 -9.19 -0.54
N ASN A 168 10.31 -8.87 0.46
CA ASN A 168 10.36 -7.64 1.23
C ASN A 168 10.85 -7.91 2.66
N ASN A 169 12.15 -7.70 2.88
CA ASN A 169 12.77 -7.98 4.18
C ASN A 169 12.33 -7.01 5.29
N PHE A 170 11.69 -5.90 4.91
CA PHE A 170 11.24 -4.82 5.79
C PHE A 170 9.86 -5.09 6.39
N VAL A 171 9.13 -6.11 5.90
CA VAL A 171 7.80 -6.47 6.41
C VAL A 171 7.91 -7.48 7.54
N LYS A 172 7.15 -7.25 8.62
CA LYS A 172 7.05 -8.15 9.77
C LYS A 172 6.03 -9.24 9.49
N ARG A 173 4.80 -8.83 9.15
CA ARG A 173 3.64 -9.68 8.82
C ARG A 173 2.69 -8.90 7.93
N SER A 174 1.81 -9.63 7.26
CA SER A 174 0.68 -9.05 6.53
C SER A 174 -0.63 -9.73 6.91
N LEU A 175 -1.73 -9.00 6.75
CA LEU A 175 -3.08 -9.51 6.82
C LEU A 175 -3.80 -9.09 5.55
N ILE A 176 -4.41 -10.05 4.86
CA ILE A 176 -5.07 -9.84 3.57
C ILE A 176 -6.52 -10.27 3.72
N PHE A 177 -7.42 -9.33 3.46
CA PHE A 177 -8.84 -9.54 3.36
C PHE A 177 -9.28 -9.45 1.89
N ALA A 178 -10.20 -10.31 1.53
CA ALA A 178 -10.92 -10.29 0.26
C ALA A 178 -12.43 -10.19 0.57
N CYS A 179 -13.20 -9.57 -0.32
CA CYS A 179 -14.61 -9.31 -0.14
C CYS A 179 -15.48 -10.58 -0.25
N ASP A 180 -16.66 -10.54 0.38
CA ASP A 180 -17.77 -11.50 0.27
C ASP A 180 -18.41 -11.56 -1.14
N ARG A 181 -18.08 -10.67 -2.09
CA ARG A 181 -18.66 -10.74 -3.46
C ARG A 181 -18.24 -12.00 -4.21
N LEU A 182 -17.11 -12.63 -3.84
CA LEU A 182 -16.75 -13.97 -4.29
C LEU A 182 -17.75 -15.03 -3.76
N SER A 183 -18.24 -14.92 -2.53
CA SER A 183 -19.20 -15.89 -1.97
C SER A 183 -20.55 -15.84 -2.69
N GLY A 184 -20.98 -14.65 -3.15
CA GLY A 184 -22.13 -14.47 -4.05
C GLY A 184 -21.93 -15.07 -5.45
N ALA A 185 -20.72 -15.01 -6.00
CA ALA A 185 -20.40 -15.62 -7.29
C ALA A 185 -20.27 -17.16 -7.22
N PHE A 186 -19.76 -17.69 -6.11
CA PHE A 186 -19.63 -19.14 -5.88
C PHE A 186 -20.92 -19.81 -5.39
N SER A 187 -21.87 -19.06 -4.82
CA SER A 187 -23.18 -19.60 -4.41
C SER A 187 -24.12 -19.89 -5.57
N GLY A 188 -23.72 -19.56 -6.81
CA GLY A 188 -24.49 -19.74 -8.04
C GLY A 188 -24.64 -21.16 -8.59
N ASP A 189 -24.04 -22.19 -7.99
CA ASP A 189 -24.12 -23.58 -8.48
C ASP A 189 -24.61 -24.61 -7.42
N SER A 190 -25.39 -24.15 -6.43
CA SER A 190 -26.08 -25.07 -5.49
C SER A 190 -27.54 -25.39 -5.87
N THR A 191 -28.01 -24.90 -7.03
CA THR A 191 -29.38 -25.15 -7.53
C THR A 191 -29.44 -25.51 -9.02
N ARG A 192 -28.54 -26.35 -9.50
CA ARG A 192 -28.70 -27.07 -10.77
C ARG A 192 -28.46 -28.56 -10.59
#